data_AF-A0A765X5G2-F1
#
_entry.id   AF-A0A765X5G2-F1
#
_cell.length_a   1.000
_cell.length_b   1.000
_cell.length_c   1.000
_cell.angle_alpha   90.00
_cell.angle_beta   90.00
_cell.angle_gamma   90.00
#
_symmetry.space_group_name_H-M   'P 1'
#
loop_
_entity.id
_entity.type
_entity.pdbx_description
1 polymer ?
#
loop_
_entity_poly.entity_id
_entity_poly.type
_entity_poly.pdbx_seq_one_letter_code
_entity_poly.pdbx_strand_id
1 'polypeptide(L)'
;MRDDFCAFILTHGRPDKVLTYRTLRRAGYTGKIFIVVDDEDKTRHQYVAEFGEQVLVFSKADIASRFDEADNFGDRRSIFYARNACLGLAKKVGCKYYIQLDDDYHEFQFRVDRNYDQAYFPIRKLDSILSEMLAYYESIPALSIAMAQGGDFLGDNGGHAAWVKRKAMNSFICSVDRPFSFMGRINEDVNTYTNLGRRGELFLTIGAVQLGQKQTQKNSGGMTELYLDSGTYVKSFYSVMYAPSCVKISLMGASHKRIHHQVTWNNAAVKILHEKYRKKTPCISMGVINDSVFESRVSGSVPDDCTTNR
;
A
#
# COMPACT_ATOMS: atom_id res chain seq x y z
N MET A 1 -10.41 11.03 13.89
CA MET A 1 -10.36 10.10 12.74
C MET A 1 -11.79 9.70 12.36
N ARG A 2 -12.08 9.39 11.10
CA ARG A 2 -13.39 8.84 10.68
C ARG A 2 -13.63 7.44 11.25
N ASP A 3 -14.89 7.09 11.53
CA ASP A 3 -15.26 5.79 12.10
C ASP A 3 -15.13 4.61 11.13
N ASP A 4 -15.14 4.90 9.82
CA ASP A 4 -14.97 3.92 8.73
C ASP A 4 -13.51 3.72 8.32
N PHE A 5 -12.55 4.24 9.10
CA PHE A 5 -11.11 4.07 8.90
C PHE A 5 -10.45 3.33 10.07
N CYS A 6 -9.58 2.35 9.78
CA CYS A 6 -8.78 1.67 10.79
C CYS A 6 -7.30 1.50 10.41
N ALA A 7 -6.45 1.28 11.40
CA ALA A 7 -5.06 0.86 11.23
C ALA A 7 -4.93 -0.64 11.52
N PHE A 8 -4.41 -1.40 10.55
CA PHE A 8 -3.96 -2.78 10.77
C PHE A 8 -2.47 -2.79 11.06
N ILE A 9 -2.10 -3.38 12.18
CA ILE A 9 -0.71 -3.67 12.52
C ILE A 9 -0.46 -5.15 12.29
N LEU A 10 0.39 -5.47 11.32
CA LEU A 10 0.68 -6.83 10.90
C LEU A 10 1.86 -7.37 11.71
N THR A 11 1.66 -8.49 12.41
CA THR A 11 2.66 -9.04 13.35
C THR A 11 2.63 -10.56 13.41
N HIS A 12 3.78 -11.16 13.72
CA HIS A 12 3.93 -12.60 13.91
C HIS A 12 5.07 -12.92 14.89
N GLY A 13 4.81 -13.75 15.90
CA GLY A 13 5.81 -14.33 16.79
C GLY A 13 6.52 -13.36 17.74
N ARG A 14 6.04 -12.12 17.87
CA ARG A 14 6.66 -11.06 18.70
C ARG A 14 5.64 -10.18 19.45
N PRO A 15 4.79 -10.78 20.31
CA PRO A 15 3.72 -10.07 21.03
C PRO A 15 4.19 -8.94 21.92
N ASP A 16 5.42 -9.00 22.42
CA ASP A 16 6.05 -7.98 23.26
C ASP A 16 6.64 -6.79 22.45
N LYS A 17 6.68 -6.88 21.11
CA LYS A 17 7.40 -5.94 20.23
C LYS A 17 6.51 -5.23 19.20
N VAL A 18 5.22 -5.09 19.49
CA VAL A 18 4.27 -4.31 18.66
C VAL A 18 4.46 -2.79 18.88
N LEU A 19 5.63 -2.29 18.52
CA LEU A 19 6.04 -0.90 18.74
C LEU A 19 5.13 0.11 18.03
N THR A 20 4.69 -0.24 16.82
CA THR A 20 3.80 0.61 16.00
C THR A 20 2.54 1.00 16.76
N TYR A 21 2.00 0.14 17.62
CA TYR A 21 0.80 0.44 18.41
C TYR A 21 1.03 1.67 19.30
N ARG A 22 2.12 1.64 20.08
CA ARG A 22 2.50 2.75 20.97
C ARG A 22 2.87 3.99 20.17
N THR A 23 3.55 3.81 19.03
CA THR A 23 3.95 4.92 18.15
C THR A 23 2.75 5.64 17.56
N LEU A 24 1.72 4.93 17.08
CA LEU A 24 0.47 5.50 16.60
C LEU A 24 -0.20 6.36 17.68
N ARG A 25 -0.37 5.81 18.89
CA ARG A 25 -0.99 6.54 20.01
C ARG A 25 -0.19 7.78 20.39
N ARG A 26 1.14 7.67 20.49
CA ARG A 26 2.03 8.80 20.82
C ARG A 26 2.06 9.88 19.72
N ALA A 27 1.81 9.50 18.47
CA ALA A 27 1.70 10.42 17.33
C ALA A 27 0.31 11.07 17.22
N GLY A 28 -0.63 10.74 18.11
CA GLY A 28 -1.96 11.33 18.15
C GLY A 28 -2.98 10.65 17.23
N TYR A 29 -2.81 9.35 16.95
CA TYR A 29 -3.86 8.56 16.28
C TYR A 29 -4.92 8.10 17.27
N THR A 30 -6.18 8.49 17.02
CA THR A 30 -7.30 8.15 17.91
C THR A 30 -8.20 7.06 17.35
N GLY A 31 -8.06 6.73 16.06
CA GLY A 31 -8.91 5.74 15.38
C GLY A 31 -8.75 4.30 15.86
N LYS A 32 -9.52 3.41 15.20
CA LYS A 32 -9.51 1.97 15.45
C LYS A 32 -8.15 1.38 15.08
N ILE A 33 -7.55 0.62 15.99
CA ILE A 33 -6.33 -0.15 15.73
C ILE A 33 -6.67 -1.61 15.91
N PHE A 34 -6.25 -2.44 14.96
CA PHE A 34 -6.38 -3.89 15.03
C PHE A 34 -5.01 -4.53 14.85
N ILE A 35 -4.74 -5.54 15.68
CA ILE A 35 -3.53 -6.35 15.62
C ILE A 35 -3.84 -7.59 14.80
N VAL A 36 -3.24 -7.70 13.62
CA VAL A 36 -3.51 -8.78 12.67
C VAL A 36 -2.47 -9.88 12.86
N VAL A 37 -2.94 -11.05 13.27
CA VAL A 37 -2.14 -12.24 13.61
C VAL A 37 -2.65 -13.44 12.81
N ASP A 38 -1.77 -14.35 12.42
CA ASP A 38 -2.19 -15.59 11.74
C ASP A 38 -2.60 -16.72 12.70
N ASP A 39 -3.28 -17.72 12.15
CA ASP A 39 -3.68 -18.93 12.84
C ASP A 39 -2.51 -19.87 13.19
N GLU A 40 -1.36 -19.72 12.53
CA GLU A 40 -0.14 -20.51 12.76
C GLU A 40 0.81 -19.88 13.81
N ASP A 41 0.52 -18.69 14.33
CA ASP A 41 1.32 -18.02 15.36
C ASP A 41 1.15 -18.70 16.73
N LYS A 42 2.19 -19.41 17.18
CA LYS A 42 2.24 -20.10 18.48
C LYS A 42 2.08 -19.15 19.68
N THR A 43 2.38 -17.87 19.50
CA THR A 43 2.31 -16.82 20.52
C THR A 43 1.00 -16.04 20.50
N ARG A 44 0.03 -16.40 19.63
CA ARG A 44 -1.27 -15.72 19.47
C ARG A 44 -1.98 -15.39 20.79
N HIS A 45 -1.98 -16.33 21.72
CA HIS A 45 -2.61 -16.18 23.04
C HIS A 45 -2.08 -14.96 23.82
N GLN A 46 -0.81 -14.59 23.63
CA GLN A 46 -0.18 -13.44 24.28
C GLN A 46 -0.67 -12.12 23.68
N TYR A 47 -0.89 -12.06 22.36
CA TYR A 47 -1.51 -10.89 21.73
C TYR A 47 -2.94 -10.69 22.24
N VAL A 48 -3.71 -11.78 22.38
CA VAL A 48 -5.08 -11.70 22.91
C VAL A 48 -5.07 -11.23 24.36
N ALA A 49 -4.11 -11.69 25.17
CA ALA A 49 -3.95 -11.23 26.55
C ALA A 49 -3.62 -9.72 26.64
N GLU A 50 -2.80 -9.19 25.72
CA GLU A 50 -2.37 -7.78 25.72
C GLU A 50 -3.38 -6.84 25.05
N PHE A 51 -3.94 -7.23 23.91
CA PHE A 51 -4.73 -6.35 23.03
C PHE A 51 -6.23 -6.69 22.99
N GLY A 52 -6.65 -7.81 23.59
CA GLY A 52 -8.05 -8.22 23.71
C GLY A 52 -8.77 -8.29 22.36
N GLU A 53 -9.92 -7.63 22.27
CA GLU A 53 -10.80 -7.62 21.09
C GLU A 53 -10.18 -6.94 19.86
N GLN A 54 -9.06 -6.23 20.01
CA GLN A 54 -8.35 -5.63 18.88
C GLN A 54 -7.60 -6.68 18.05
N VAL A 55 -7.46 -7.92 18.53
CA VAL A 55 -6.77 -8.98 17.79
C VAL A 55 -7.69 -9.57 16.73
N LEU A 56 -7.24 -9.51 15.48
CA LEU A 56 -7.89 -10.15 14.34
C LEU A 56 -7.05 -11.31 13.84
N VAL A 57 -7.68 -12.47 13.68
CA VAL A 57 -7.02 -13.70 13.23
C VAL A 57 -7.44 -14.04 11.80
N PHE A 58 -6.47 -14.41 10.97
CA PHE A 58 -6.69 -14.90 9.60
C PHE A 58 -5.99 -16.25 9.39
N SER A 59 -6.41 -17.00 8.35
CA SER A 59 -5.77 -18.28 8.03
C SER A 59 -4.70 -18.15 6.96
N LYS A 60 -3.45 -18.53 7.28
CA LYS A 60 -2.37 -18.58 6.28
C LYS A 60 -2.65 -19.60 5.19
N ALA A 61 -3.25 -20.74 5.54
CA ALA A 61 -3.64 -21.77 4.59
C ALA A 61 -4.69 -21.27 3.59
N ASP A 62 -5.71 -20.54 4.06
CA ASP A 62 -6.71 -19.92 3.18
C ASP A 62 -6.06 -18.96 2.20
N ILE A 63 -5.18 -18.07 2.67
CA ILE A 63 -4.49 -17.11 1.81
C ILE A 63 -3.57 -17.83 0.82
N ALA A 64 -2.79 -18.84 1.25
CA ALA A 64 -1.95 -19.64 0.35
C ALA A 64 -2.76 -20.33 -0.76
N SER A 65 -4.00 -20.74 -0.49
CA SER A 65 -4.86 -21.38 -1.49
C SER A 65 -5.45 -20.43 -2.53
N ARG A 66 -5.46 -19.12 -2.24
CA ARG A 66 -6.16 -18.10 -3.04
C ARG A 66 -5.23 -17.18 -3.82
N PHE A 67 -3.98 -17.06 -3.40
CA PHE A 67 -3.03 -16.10 -3.95
C PHE A 67 -1.73 -16.78 -4.35
N ASP A 68 -1.16 -16.34 -5.47
CA ASP A 68 0.08 -16.87 -6.01
C ASP A 68 1.29 -16.42 -5.18
N GLU A 69 1.97 -17.40 -4.61
CA GLU A 69 3.17 -17.23 -3.79
C GLU A 69 4.44 -17.06 -4.64
N ALA A 70 4.37 -17.33 -5.95
CA ALA A 70 5.48 -17.28 -6.92
C ALA A 70 6.67 -18.20 -6.65
N ASP A 71 6.52 -19.21 -5.79
CA ASP A 71 7.50 -20.27 -5.59
C ASP A 71 6.85 -21.60 -5.17
N ASN A 72 7.67 -22.64 -5.01
CA ASN A 72 7.28 -23.94 -4.49
C ASN A 72 7.96 -24.28 -3.15
N PHE A 73 8.43 -23.29 -2.37
CA PHE A 73 9.18 -23.52 -1.12
C PHE A 73 8.29 -23.79 0.10
N GLY A 74 7.00 -23.44 0.04
CA GLY A 74 6.01 -23.74 1.08
C GLY A 74 6.17 -23.00 2.42
N ASP A 75 7.03 -21.99 2.50
CA ASP A 75 7.29 -21.23 3.73
C ASP A 75 6.23 -20.14 3.98
N ARG A 76 5.48 -20.21 5.08
CA ARG A 76 4.40 -19.25 5.36
C ARG A 76 4.76 -18.12 6.33
N ARG A 77 6.04 -17.84 6.58
CA ARG A 77 6.47 -16.78 7.51
C ARG A 77 6.36 -15.35 6.95
N SER A 78 6.04 -15.21 5.67
CA SER A 78 6.03 -13.91 4.99
C SER A 78 4.89 -12.98 5.43
N ILE A 79 5.15 -11.68 5.35
CA ILE A 79 4.14 -10.62 5.49
C ILE A 79 3.04 -10.67 4.41
N PHE A 80 3.34 -11.30 3.26
CA PHE A 80 2.42 -11.53 2.15
C PHE A 80 1.02 -12.00 2.59
N TYR A 81 0.97 -12.95 3.54
CA TYR A 81 -0.31 -13.51 3.97
C TYR A 81 -1.17 -12.50 4.72
N ALA A 82 -0.55 -11.77 5.66
CA ALA A 82 -1.25 -10.75 6.45
C ALA A 82 -1.72 -9.57 5.56
N ARG A 83 -0.89 -9.15 4.60
CA ARG A 83 -1.23 -8.10 3.63
C ARG A 83 -2.46 -8.47 2.80
N ASN A 84 -2.52 -9.71 2.29
CA ASN A 84 -3.65 -10.20 1.51
C ASN A 84 -4.91 -10.48 2.35
N ALA A 85 -4.77 -10.75 3.66
CA ALA A 85 -5.91 -10.93 4.56
C ALA A 85 -6.65 -9.62 4.87
N CYS A 86 -5.97 -8.47 4.83
CA CYS A 86 -6.49 -7.18 5.30
C CYS A 86 -7.80 -6.74 4.62
N LEU A 87 -8.00 -7.06 3.33
CA LEU A 87 -9.24 -6.72 2.63
C LEU A 87 -10.46 -7.42 3.25
N GLY A 88 -10.34 -8.71 3.55
CA GLY A 88 -11.40 -9.49 4.20
C GLY A 88 -11.64 -9.02 5.63
N LEU A 89 -10.55 -8.73 6.36
CA LEU A 89 -10.61 -8.22 7.72
C LEU A 89 -11.28 -6.84 7.80
N ALA A 90 -10.98 -5.92 6.86
CA ALA A 90 -11.62 -4.60 6.77
C ALA A 90 -13.14 -4.72 6.61
N LYS A 91 -13.61 -5.60 5.71
CA LYS A 91 -15.03 -5.89 5.53
C LYS A 91 -15.66 -6.46 6.81
N LYS A 92 -14.96 -7.38 7.49
CA LYS A 92 -15.43 -8.00 8.74
C LYS A 92 -15.62 -6.99 9.87
N VAL A 93 -14.74 -6.00 10.00
CA VAL A 93 -14.81 -4.96 11.05
C VAL A 93 -15.58 -3.70 10.62
N GLY A 94 -16.22 -3.73 9.45
CA GLY A 94 -17.04 -2.62 8.95
C GLY A 94 -16.25 -1.35 8.64
N CYS A 95 -14.97 -1.46 8.26
CA CYS A 95 -14.14 -0.32 7.88
C CYS A 95 -13.98 -0.26 6.36
N LYS A 96 -14.40 0.86 5.76
CA LYS A 96 -14.27 1.11 4.33
C LYS A 96 -12.82 1.33 3.93
N TYR A 97 -12.09 2.08 4.76
CA TYR A 97 -10.71 2.47 4.53
C TYR A 97 -9.83 1.87 5.62
N TYR A 98 -8.60 1.55 5.25
CA TYR A 98 -7.64 1.02 6.19
C TYR A 98 -6.22 1.35 5.79
N ILE A 99 -5.35 1.56 6.77
CA ILE A 99 -3.91 1.61 6.56
C ILE A 99 -3.27 0.34 7.10
N GLN A 100 -2.45 -0.31 6.29
CA GLN A 100 -1.71 -1.51 6.69
C GLN A 100 -0.27 -1.13 7.06
N LEU A 101 0.15 -1.45 8.28
CA LEU A 101 1.43 -1.08 8.88
C LEU A 101 2.14 -2.32 9.41
N ASP A 102 3.48 -2.34 9.34
CA ASP A 102 4.27 -3.32 10.08
C ASP A 102 4.32 -2.93 11.57
N ASP A 103 4.74 -3.85 12.43
CA ASP A 103 4.71 -3.67 13.89
C ASP A 103 5.94 -2.96 14.51
N ASP A 104 6.96 -2.60 13.72
CA ASP A 104 8.27 -2.15 14.21
C ASP A 104 8.57 -0.66 13.96
N TYR A 105 7.53 0.15 13.76
CA TYR A 105 7.66 1.59 13.54
C TYR A 105 7.86 2.33 14.86
N HIS A 106 8.94 3.11 14.94
CA HIS A 106 9.34 3.84 16.13
C HIS A 106 9.06 5.34 16.07
N GLU A 107 8.69 5.89 14.90
CA GLU A 107 8.32 7.29 14.73
C GLU A 107 7.51 7.56 13.46
N PHE A 108 6.76 8.65 13.47
CA PHE A 108 6.18 9.31 12.29
C PHE A 108 6.65 10.76 12.29
N GLN A 109 7.10 11.27 11.15
CA GLN A 109 7.69 12.59 11.06
C GLN A 109 7.37 13.27 9.73
N PHE A 110 7.38 14.59 9.75
CA PHE A 110 7.50 15.41 8.56
C PHE A 110 8.96 15.48 8.12
N ARG A 111 9.14 15.51 6.80
CA ARG A 111 10.43 15.70 6.12
C ARG A 111 10.59 17.08 5.50
N VAL A 112 9.59 17.93 5.70
CA VAL A 112 9.54 19.30 5.21
C VAL A 112 8.99 20.24 6.27
N ASP A 113 9.34 21.50 6.19
CA ASP A 113 8.72 22.56 6.98
C ASP A 113 7.49 23.17 6.26
N ARG A 114 6.97 24.28 6.81
CA ARG A 114 5.80 24.98 6.29
C ARG A 114 6.00 25.59 4.88
N ASN A 115 7.25 25.85 4.50
CA ASN A 115 7.62 26.43 3.21
C ASN A 115 7.97 25.34 2.19
N TYR A 116 7.84 24.07 2.58
CA TYR A 116 8.39 22.96 1.85
C TYR A 116 9.92 23.06 1.73
N ASP A 117 10.62 23.43 2.79
CA ASP A 117 12.08 23.26 2.87
C ASP A 117 12.40 21.98 3.63
N GLN A 118 13.59 21.40 3.39
CA GLN A 118 13.99 20.16 4.08
C GLN A 118 14.04 20.39 5.60
N ALA A 119 13.26 19.61 6.35
CA ALA A 119 13.23 19.68 7.80
C ALA A 119 12.78 18.36 8.42
N TYR A 120 12.91 18.22 9.73
CA TYR A 120 12.57 16.99 10.44
C TYR A 120 11.76 17.33 11.69
N PHE A 121 10.48 16.97 11.69
CA PHE A 121 9.59 17.25 12.82
C PHE A 121 8.72 16.04 13.16
N PRO A 122 8.66 15.62 14.43
CA PRO A 122 7.79 14.52 14.82
C PRO A 122 6.31 14.89 14.65
N ILE A 123 5.53 13.99 14.07
CA ILE A 123 4.08 14.16 13.93
C ILE A 123 3.41 13.87 15.27
N ARG A 124 2.62 14.83 15.75
CA ARG A 124 1.84 14.73 17.01
C ARG A 124 0.32 14.79 16.81
N LYS A 125 -0.12 15.01 15.57
CA LYS A 125 -1.53 15.05 15.15
C LYS A 125 -1.74 14.13 13.95
N LEU A 126 -1.40 12.85 14.12
CA LEU A 126 -1.42 11.87 13.03
C LEU A 126 -2.82 11.71 12.41
N ASP A 127 -3.88 11.87 13.20
CA ASP A 127 -5.26 11.94 12.72
C ASP A 127 -5.45 12.98 11.59
N SER A 128 -4.94 14.19 11.75
CA SER A 128 -5.03 15.24 10.72
C SER A 128 -4.27 14.83 9.46
N ILE A 129 -3.08 14.24 9.62
CA ILE A 129 -2.25 13.82 8.49
C ILE A 129 -2.91 12.69 7.70
N LEU A 130 -3.42 11.66 8.40
CA LEU A 130 -4.12 10.56 7.77
C LEU A 130 -5.43 11.01 7.12
N SER A 131 -6.12 12.00 7.70
CA SER A 131 -7.33 12.57 7.09
C SER A 131 -7.01 13.29 5.77
N GLU A 132 -5.93 14.08 5.72
CA GLU A 132 -5.49 14.74 4.47
C GLU A 132 -4.99 13.73 3.44
N MET A 133 -4.21 12.74 3.85
CA MET A 133 -3.78 11.64 2.97
C MET A 133 -5.01 10.90 2.41
N LEU A 134 -5.99 10.58 3.24
CA LEU A 134 -7.22 9.90 2.82
C LEU A 134 -8.04 10.76 1.86
N ALA A 135 -8.21 12.05 2.13
CA ALA A 135 -8.89 12.97 1.23
C ALA A 135 -8.21 13.02 -0.15
N TYR A 136 -6.87 13.07 -0.17
CA TYR A 136 -6.11 12.98 -1.42
C TYR A 136 -6.32 11.63 -2.12
N TYR A 137 -6.28 10.51 -1.39
CA TYR A 137 -6.57 9.17 -1.92
C TYR A 137 -7.98 9.07 -2.54
N GLU A 138 -8.99 9.66 -1.89
CA GLU A 138 -10.37 9.68 -2.40
C GLU A 138 -10.47 10.49 -3.70
N SER A 139 -9.71 11.59 -3.82
CA SER A 139 -9.73 12.51 -4.97
C SER A 139 -9.10 11.96 -6.26
N ILE A 140 -8.32 10.87 -6.18
CA ILE A 140 -7.59 10.27 -7.31
C ILE A 140 -7.93 8.79 -7.45
N PRO A 141 -7.73 8.15 -8.63
CA PRO A 141 -7.97 6.72 -8.82
C PRO A 141 -6.81 5.85 -8.28
N ALA A 142 -6.21 6.21 -7.15
CA ALA A 142 -5.15 5.41 -6.52
C ALA A 142 -5.70 4.09 -5.98
N LEU A 143 -4.99 3.00 -6.24
CA LEU A 143 -5.19 1.74 -5.51
C LEU A 143 -4.63 1.84 -4.10
N SER A 144 -3.48 2.50 -3.94
CA SER A 144 -2.90 2.79 -2.63
C SER A 144 -2.00 4.01 -2.62
N ILE A 145 -1.99 4.71 -1.49
CA ILE A 145 -0.96 5.71 -1.17
C ILE A 145 -0.23 5.31 0.12
N ALA A 146 1.02 5.72 0.25
CA ALA A 146 1.88 5.40 1.39
C ALA A 146 2.69 6.60 1.87
N MET A 147 3.14 6.53 3.12
CA MET A 147 4.19 7.39 3.67
C MET A 147 5.57 6.92 3.16
N ALA A 148 6.53 7.82 3.08
CA ALA A 148 7.91 7.46 2.78
C ALA A 148 8.55 6.67 3.93
N GLN A 149 9.58 5.90 3.60
CA GLN A 149 10.49 5.26 4.57
C GLN A 149 11.91 5.79 4.40
N GLY A 150 12.77 5.58 5.39
CA GLY A 150 14.15 6.11 5.35
C GLY A 150 14.94 5.70 4.10
N GLY A 151 14.69 4.51 3.56
CA GLY A 151 15.30 4.03 2.32
C GLY A 151 14.96 4.86 1.07
N ASP A 152 13.86 5.60 1.05
CA ASP A 152 13.42 6.41 -0.10
C ASP A 152 14.29 7.64 -0.38
N PHE A 153 15.13 8.01 0.59
CA PHE A 153 16.04 9.14 0.53
C PHE A 153 17.51 8.71 0.34
N LEU A 154 17.78 7.42 0.19
CA LEU A 154 19.14 6.93 -0.10
C LEU A 154 19.57 7.38 -1.50
N GLY A 155 20.73 8.04 -1.58
CA GLY A 155 21.25 8.61 -2.83
C GLY A 155 20.68 9.98 -3.19
N ASP A 156 19.80 10.53 -2.35
CA ASP A 156 19.29 11.88 -2.49
C ASP A 156 20.22 12.82 -1.68
N ASN A 157 21.08 13.58 -2.36
CA ASN A 157 22.06 14.50 -1.75
C ASN A 157 21.39 15.75 -1.15
N GLY A 158 20.45 15.57 -0.21
CA GLY A 158 19.63 16.66 0.34
C GLY A 158 18.45 17.05 -0.56
N GLY A 159 17.93 16.11 -1.36
CA GLY A 159 16.75 16.35 -2.18
C GLY A 159 15.53 16.75 -1.35
N HIS A 160 14.79 17.71 -1.88
CA HIS A 160 13.57 18.23 -1.27
C HIS A 160 12.49 17.13 -1.16
N ALA A 161 11.91 16.92 0.02
CA ALA A 161 11.02 15.79 0.30
C ALA A 161 9.55 16.01 -0.11
N ALA A 162 9.11 17.18 -0.59
CA ALA A 162 7.75 17.32 -1.14
C ALA A 162 7.67 16.81 -2.59
N TRP A 163 7.92 15.51 -2.73
CA TRP A 163 7.67 14.77 -3.94
C TRP A 163 6.57 13.74 -3.73
N VAL A 164 6.03 13.26 -4.85
CA VAL A 164 5.19 12.08 -4.90
C VAL A 164 5.85 11.08 -5.87
N LYS A 165 6.18 9.87 -5.40
CA LYS A 165 6.81 8.82 -6.22
C LYS A 165 5.80 7.74 -6.57
N ARG A 166 5.91 7.15 -7.77
CA ARG A 166 5.01 6.10 -8.32
C ARG A 166 5.23 4.70 -7.74
N LYS A 167 5.46 4.57 -6.44
CA LYS A 167 5.63 3.32 -5.67
C LYS A 167 4.78 3.40 -4.40
N ALA A 168 4.59 2.29 -3.71
CA ALA A 168 4.03 2.29 -2.35
C ALA A 168 4.65 1.13 -1.57
N MET A 169 5.10 1.38 -0.34
CA MET A 169 5.75 0.39 0.51
C MET A 169 5.41 0.68 1.97
N ASN A 170 5.36 -0.37 2.81
CA ASN A 170 5.29 -0.35 4.27
C ASN A 170 3.99 0.21 4.89
N SER A 171 3.40 1.30 4.37
CA SER A 171 2.25 2.01 4.96
C SER A 171 1.08 2.22 3.99
N PHE A 172 0.44 1.14 3.57
CA PHE A 172 -0.54 1.17 2.48
C PHE A 172 -1.92 1.62 2.96
N ILE A 173 -2.37 2.82 2.56
CA ILE A 173 -3.78 3.22 2.63
C ILE A 173 -4.53 2.50 1.50
N CYS A 174 -5.61 1.82 1.85
CA CYS A 174 -6.42 0.99 0.95
C CYS A 174 -7.92 1.23 1.19
N SER A 175 -8.74 0.75 0.26
CA SER A 175 -10.20 0.77 0.38
C SER A 175 -10.80 -0.58 -0.04
N VAL A 176 -11.89 -0.96 0.61
CA VAL A 176 -12.70 -2.12 0.21
C VAL A 176 -13.32 -1.97 -1.20
N ASP A 177 -13.48 -0.73 -1.68
CA ASP A 177 -14.03 -0.40 -3.00
C ASP A 177 -12.99 -0.49 -4.12
N ARG A 178 -11.69 -0.45 -3.78
CA ARG A 178 -10.56 -0.49 -4.73
C ARG A 178 -9.63 -1.65 -4.39
N PRO A 179 -10.12 -2.91 -4.39
CA PRO A 179 -9.34 -4.05 -3.95
C PRO A 179 -8.18 -4.34 -4.91
N PHE A 180 -7.05 -4.75 -4.35
CA PHE A 180 -5.95 -5.36 -5.09
C PHE A 180 -5.29 -6.43 -4.21
N SER A 181 -4.45 -7.25 -4.83
CA SER A 181 -3.74 -8.33 -4.16
C SER A 181 -2.25 -8.08 -4.18
N PHE A 182 -1.59 -8.38 -3.07
CA PHE A 182 -0.15 -8.43 -3.00
C PHE A 182 0.35 -9.71 -3.67
N MET A 183 1.45 -9.64 -4.41
CA MET A 183 1.90 -10.71 -5.31
C MET A 183 3.28 -11.22 -4.94
N GLY A 184 3.44 -12.54 -4.84
CA GLY A 184 4.71 -13.18 -4.49
C GLY A 184 5.01 -13.11 -3.00
N ARG A 185 5.47 -14.23 -2.44
CA ARG A 185 5.78 -14.36 -1.03
C ARG A 185 6.88 -13.40 -0.55
N ILE A 186 7.79 -12.94 -1.40
CA ILE A 186 8.85 -12.02 -0.99
C ILE A 186 8.82 -10.77 -1.88
N ASN A 187 9.06 -9.59 -1.28
CA ASN A 187 8.95 -8.28 -1.96
C ASN A 187 7.56 -8.08 -2.57
N GLU A 188 6.54 -8.50 -1.82
CA GLU A 188 5.16 -8.47 -2.27
C GLU A 188 4.72 -7.06 -2.66
N ASP A 189 5.26 -6.04 -1.99
CA ASP A 189 5.08 -4.63 -2.34
C ASP A 189 5.66 -4.28 -3.71
N VAL A 190 6.94 -4.57 -3.94
CA VAL A 190 7.67 -4.29 -5.19
C VAL A 190 7.05 -5.02 -6.36
N ASN A 191 6.77 -6.30 -6.19
CA ASN A 191 6.14 -7.14 -7.21
C ASN A 191 4.79 -6.53 -7.61
N THR A 192 3.99 -6.11 -6.64
CA THR A 192 2.65 -5.57 -6.86
C THR A 192 2.70 -4.22 -7.56
N TYR A 193 3.44 -3.24 -7.05
CA TYR A 193 3.43 -1.91 -7.66
C TYR A 193 4.12 -1.88 -9.02
N THR A 194 5.09 -2.77 -9.29
CA THR A 194 5.73 -2.86 -10.61
C THR A 194 4.85 -3.59 -11.61
N ASN A 195 4.18 -4.66 -11.21
CA ASN A 195 3.26 -5.37 -12.10
C ASN A 195 2.02 -4.53 -12.43
N LEU A 196 1.34 -4.02 -11.41
CA LEU A 196 0.11 -3.25 -11.58
C LEU A 196 0.39 -1.83 -12.13
N GLY A 197 1.51 -1.19 -11.74
CA GLY A 197 1.89 0.12 -12.26
C GLY A 197 2.08 0.16 -13.77
N ARG A 198 2.54 -0.96 -14.36
CA ARG A 198 2.66 -1.15 -15.82
C ARG A 198 1.31 -1.33 -16.51
N ARG A 199 0.30 -1.81 -15.78
CA ARG A 199 -1.08 -1.97 -16.26
C ARG A 199 -1.91 -0.69 -16.10
N GLY A 200 -1.28 0.40 -15.66
CA GLY A 200 -1.93 1.70 -15.49
C GLY A 200 -2.37 1.99 -14.06
N GLU A 201 -2.23 1.04 -13.14
CA GLU A 201 -2.69 1.22 -11.76
C GLU A 201 -1.84 2.24 -10.99
N LEU A 202 -2.48 2.93 -10.05
CA LEU A 202 -1.88 4.08 -9.39
C LEU A 202 -1.48 3.76 -7.93
N PHE A 203 -0.17 3.56 -7.70
CA PHE A 203 0.48 3.52 -6.38
C PHE A 203 1.33 4.77 -6.14
N LEU A 204 1.20 5.41 -4.97
CA LEU A 204 1.96 6.63 -4.65
C LEU A 204 2.60 6.61 -3.27
N THR A 205 3.80 7.17 -3.15
CA THR A 205 4.45 7.47 -1.86
C THR A 205 4.56 8.98 -1.74
N ILE A 206 4.08 9.53 -0.62
CA ILE A 206 4.18 10.94 -0.26
C ILE A 206 5.49 11.13 0.51
N GLY A 207 6.44 11.86 -0.07
CA GLY A 207 7.77 12.07 0.50
C GLY A 207 7.76 12.91 1.78
N ALA A 208 6.81 13.85 1.89
CA ALA A 208 6.76 14.82 2.99
C ALA A 208 6.45 14.16 4.35
N VAL A 209 5.80 12.99 4.35
CA VAL A 209 5.42 12.24 5.55
C VAL A 209 6.21 10.95 5.56
N GLN A 210 7.00 10.72 6.61
CA GLN A 210 7.88 9.58 6.73
C GLN A 210 7.57 8.76 7.99
N LEU A 211 7.59 7.44 7.85
CA LEU A 211 7.70 6.51 8.99
C LEU A 211 9.17 6.12 9.24
N GLY A 212 9.53 6.00 10.51
CA GLY A 212 10.80 5.42 10.95
C GLY A 212 10.59 3.99 11.42
N GLN A 213 11.34 3.03 10.87
CA GLN A 213 11.24 1.61 11.20
C GLN A 213 12.56 1.07 11.73
N LYS A 214 12.51 0.04 12.58
CA LYS A 214 13.72 -0.65 13.01
C LYS A 214 14.38 -1.36 11.82
N GLN A 215 15.69 -1.57 11.90
CA GLN A 215 16.39 -2.35 10.88
C GLN A 215 15.95 -3.82 10.97
N THR A 216 15.25 -4.30 9.93
CA THR A 216 14.65 -5.64 9.86
C THR A 216 15.65 -6.75 10.21
N GLN A 217 16.89 -6.68 9.71
CA GLN A 217 17.91 -7.73 9.89
C GLN A 217 18.39 -7.97 11.34
N LYS A 218 17.96 -7.17 12.32
CA LYS A 218 18.31 -7.35 13.74
C LYS A 218 17.16 -7.89 14.60
N ASN A 219 15.95 -8.01 14.05
CA ASN A 219 14.77 -8.44 14.79
C ASN A 219 14.49 -9.93 14.51
N SER A 220 14.39 -10.77 15.54
CA SER A 220 13.98 -12.18 15.41
C SER A 220 12.52 -12.32 14.96
N GLY A 221 12.20 -13.38 14.22
CA GLY A 221 10.84 -13.71 13.75
C GLY A 221 10.44 -13.12 12.38
N GLY A 222 9.50 -13.80 11.72
CA GLY A 222 8.84 -13.35 10.49
C GLY A 222 9.80 -13.18 9.30
N MET A 223 9.75 -12.00 8.67
CA MET A 223 10.53 -11.69 7.45
C MET A 223 12.04 -11.78 7.64
N THR A 224 12.57 -11.54 8.85
CA THR A 224 14.01 -11.56 9.07
C THR A 224 14.60 -12.94 8.86
N GLU A 225 13.95 -13.97 9.39
CA GLU A 225 14.41 -15.36 9.24
C GLU A 225 14.30 -15.80 7.79
N LEU A 226 13.18 -15.47 7.12
CA LEU A 226 12.99 -15.74 5.70
C LEU A 226 14.13 -15.13 4.85
N TYR A 227 14.55 -13.90 5.15
CA TYR A 227 15.65 -13.25 4.43
C TYR A 227 17.04 -13.82 4.76
N LEU A 228 17.25 -14.30 5.99
CA LEU A 228 18.49 -14.98 6.36
C LEU A 228 18.60 -16.32 5.64
N ASP A 229 17.50 -17.06 5.52
CA ASP A 229 17.45 -18.38 4.89
C ASP A 229 17.57 -18.30 3.35
N SER A 230 16.92 -17.31 2.72
CA SER A 230 16.84 -17.18 1.26
C SER A 230 17.89 -16.25 0.63
N GLY A 231 18.49 -15.36 1.43
CA GLY A 231 19.43 -14.36 0.95
C GLY A 231 18.80 -13.26 0.08
N THR A 232 19.61 -12.26 -0.28
CA THR A 232 19.14 -11.06 -0.99
C THR A 232 18.93 -11.26 -2.50
N TYR A 233 19.50 -12.32 -3.08
CA TYR A 233 19.27 -12.69 -4.48
C TYR A 233 17.83 -13.19 -4.69
N VAL A 234 17.40 -14.21 -3.94
CA VAL A 234 16.04 -14.77 -4.06
C VAL A 234 15.00 -13.67 -3.87
N LYS A 235 15.14 -12.88 -2.79
CA LYS A 235 14.33 -11.68 -2.56
C LYS A 235 14.19 -10.80 -3.81
N SER A 236 15.30 -10.50 -4.46
CA SER A 236 15.33 -9.58 -5.59
C SER A 236 14.80 -10.22 -6.88
N PHE A 237 14.96 -11.54 -7.02
CA PHE A 237 14.56 -12.30 -8.20
C PHE A 237 13.04 -12.43 -8.33
N TYR A 238 12.32 -12.48 -7.21
CA TYR A 238 10.85 -12.36 -7.18
C TYR A 238 10.32 -11.21 -8.03
N SER A 239 10.91 -10.02 -7.86
CA SER A 239 10.51 -8.84 -8.62
C SER A 239 10.90 -8.91 -10.10
N VAL A 240 11.96 -9.67 -10.44
CA VAL A 240 12.30 -9.99 -11.83
C VAL A 240 11.26 -10.90 -12.46
N MET A 241 10.75 -11.91 -11.73
CA MET A 241 9.71 -12.82 -12.26
C MET A 241 8.42 -12.07 -12.61
N TYR A 242 7.99 -11.13 -11.75
CA TYR A 242 6.77 -10.36 -11.99
C TYR A 242 6.93 -9.24 -13.02
N ALA A 243 8.12 -8.65 -13.17
CA ALA A 243 8.31 -7.50 -14.03
C ALA A 243 9.66 -7.51 -14.78
N PRO A 244 9.95 -8.56 -15.58
CA PRO A 244 11.29 -8.77 -16.15
C PRO A 244 11.72 -7.69 -17.14
N SER A 245 10.77 -7.00 -17.79
CA SER A 245 11.10 -5.93 -18.74
C SER A 245 11.47 -4.60 -18.08
N CYS A 246 11.36 -4.46 -16.76
CA CYS A 246 11.75 -3.25 -16.05
C CYS A 246 12.48 -3.49 -14.73
N VAL A 247 12.56 -4.73 -14.23
CA VAL A 247 13.29 -5.08 -13.01
C VAL A 247 14.47 -5.98 -13.37
N LYS A 248 15.64 -5.68 -12.83
CA LYS A 248 16.84 -6.52 -12.93
C LYS A 248 17.53 -6.67 -11.59
N ILE A 249 18.37 -7.69 -11.47
CA ILE A 249 19.30 -7.81 -10.34
C ILE A 249 20.46 -6.83 -10.54
N SER A 250 20.84 -6.13 -9.48
CA SER A 250 21.94 -5.17 -9.46
C SER A 250 22.63 -5.16 -8.10
N LEU A 251 23.67 -4.35 -7.98
CA LEU A 251 24.38 -4.11 -6.73
C LEU A 251 23.96 -2.75 -6.15
N MET A 252 23.70 -2.71 -4.84
CA MET A 252 23.34 -1.50 -4.12
C MET A 252 24.27 -1.25 -2.95
N GLY A 253 24.63 0.01 -2.73
CA GLY A 253 25.51 0.46 -1.64
C GLY A 253 26.72 1.24 -2.15
N ALA A 254 27.18 2.21 -1.36
CA ALA A 254 28.41 2.94 -1.62
C ALA A 254 29.66 2.08 -1.30
N SER A 255 29.62 1.35 -0.19
CA SER A 255 30.61 0.36 0.25
C SER A 255 29.89 -0.95 0.61
N HIS A 256 30.60 -2.09 0.61
CA HIS A 256 30.06 -3.44 0.87
C HIS A 256 28.76 -3.72 0.13
N LYS A 257 28.81 -3.63 -1.21
CA LYS A 257 27.65 -3.74 -2.09
C LYS A 257 26.90 -5.05 -1.84
N ARG A 258 25.58 -4.95 -1.74
CA ARG A 258 24.68 -6.10 -1.60
C ARG A 258 23.83 -6.27 -2.85
N ILE A 259 23.42 -7.51 -3.11
CA ILE A 259 22.47 -7.81 -4.19
C ILE A 259 21.14 -7.13 -3.87
N HIS A 260 20.55 -6.47 -4.87
CA HIS A 260 19.27 -5.80 -4.78
C HIS A 260 18.58 -5.78 -6.14
N HIS A 261 17.26 -5.65 -6.16
CA HIS A 261 16.54 -5.32 -7.39
C HIS A 261 16.83 -3.87 -7.78
N GLN A 262 16.93 -3.60 -9.07
CA GLN A 262 16.93 -2.27 -9.66
C GLN A 262 15.75 -2.17 -10.60
N VAL A 263 14.90 -1.16 -10.42
CA VAL A 263 13.76 -0.93 -11.30
C VAL A 263 14.02 0.25 -12.22
N THR A 264 13.87 0.02 -13.52
CA THR A 264 13.89 1.06 -14.56
C THR A 264 12.52 1.73 -14.60
N TRP A 265 12.38 2.82 -13.87
CA TRP A 265 11.08 3.46 -13.61
C TRP A 265 10.34 3.95 -14.87
N ASN A 266 11.09 4.38 -15.89
CA ASN A 266 10.53 4.75 -17.19
C ASN A 266 9.75 3.62 -17.87
N ASN A 267 10.04 2.36 -17.50
CA ASN A 267 9.41 1.17 -18.06
C ASN A 267 8.44 0.49 -17.07
N ALA A 268 8.37 0.97 -15.82
CA ALA A 268 7.63 0.33 -14.72
C ALA A 268 6.29 1.00 -14.41
N ALA A 269 6.06 2.24 -14.86
CA ALA A 269 4.81 2.94 -14.63
C ALA A 269 4.39 3.71 -15.88
N VAL A 270 3.09 3.63 -16.20
CA VAL A 270 2.49 4.45 -17.26
C VAL A 270 2.64 5.93 -16.90
N LYS A 271 2.92 6.76 -17.91
CA LYS A 271 3.10 8.21 -17.75
C LYS A 271 1.76 8.86 -17.42
N ILE A 272 1.76 9.76 -16.44
CA ILE A 272 0.62 10.61 -16.11
C ILE A 272 0.74 11.86 -16.98
N LEU A 273 -0.31 12.17 -17.73
CA LEU A 273 -0.41 13.39 -18.52
C LEU A 273 -1.22 14.43 -17.75
N HIS A 274 -0.84 15.69 -17.89
CA HIS A 274 -1.60 16.80 -17.32
C HIS A 274 -3.01 16.85 -17.93
N GLU A 275 -4.03 17.17 -17.13
CA GLU A 275 -5.46 17.17 -17.54
C GLU A 275 -5.72 18.00 -18.81
N LYS A 276 -4.99 19.11 -18.98
CA LYS A 276 -5.02 19.93 -20.22
C LYS A 276 -4.76 19.15 -21.53
N TYR A 277 -4.10 17.99 -21.46
CA TYR A 277 -3.84 17.11 -22.61
C TYR A 277 -4.89 15.99 -22.74
N ARG A 278 -5.89 15.94 -21.87
CA ARG A 278 -6.98 14.96 -21.95
C ARG A 278 -7.71 15.15 -23.28
N LYS A 279 -7.73 14.08 -24.08
CA LYS A 279 -8.49 14.07 -25.33
C LYS A 279 -9.99 14.12 -24.97
N LYS A 280 -10.74 14.99 -25.65
CA LYS A 280 -12.20 14.99 -25.55
C LYS A 280 -12.69 13.61 -25.98
N THR A 281 -13.42 12.92 -25.12
CA THR A 281 -14.08 11.67 -25.50
C THR A 281 -15.01 11.99 -26.66
N PRO A 282 -14.87 11.34 -27.84
CA PRO A 282 -15.86 11.51 -28.90
C PRO A 282 -17.21 11.10 -28.33
N CYS A 283 -18.20 11.98 -28.42
CA CYS A 283 -19.57 11.57 -28.18
C CYS A 283 -19.90 10.58 -29.30
N ILE A 284 -19.86 9.29 -29.01
CA ILE A 284 -20.43 8.29 -29.91
C ILE A 284 -21.93 8.49 -29.75
N SER A 285 -22.52 9.36 -30.58
CA SER A 285 -23.95 9.32 -30.82
C SER A 285 -24.21 7.90 -31.31
N MET A 286 -24.80 7.05 -30.46
CA MET A 286 -25.39 5.82 -30.95
C MET A 286 -26.45 6.27 -31.94
N GLY A 287 -26.12 6.15 -33.22
CA GLY A 287 -27.05 6.42 -34.30
C GLY A 287 -28.27 5.56 -34.02
N VAL A 288 -29.40 6.23 -33.80
CA VAL A 288 -30.71 5.60 -33.80
C VAL A 288 -30.81 4.89 -35.14
N ILE A 289 -30.70 3.56 -35.13
CA ILE A 289 -31.11 2.76 -36.27
C ILE A 289 -32.62 2.98 -36.34
N ASN A 290 -33.07 3.58 -37.45
CA ASN A 290 -34.49 3.76 -37.75
C ASN A 290 -35.17 2.39 -37.85
N ASP A 291 -35.70 1.89 -36.72
CA ASP A 291 -36.75 0.87 -36.74
C ASP A 291 -38.08 1.58 -37.00
N SER A 292 -38.29 1.95 -38.26
CA SER A 292 -39.59 2.40 -38.75
C SER A 292 -40.50 1.21 -39.07
N VAL A 293 -40.83 0.36 -38.09
CA VAL A 293 -42.09 -0.41 -38.04
C VAL A 293 -42.36 -0.83 -36.58
N PHE A 294 -43.08 0.00 -35.82
CA PHE A 294 -44.20 -0.38 -34.96
C PHE A 294 -44.60 0.84 -34.09
N GLU A 295 -45.68 1.52 -34.50
CA GLU A 295 -46.40 2.41 -33.61
C GLU A 295 -47.02 1.60 -32.46
N SER A 296 -46.72 1.94 -31.21
CA SER A 296 -47.75 2.20 -30.21
C SER A 296 -47.16 2.74 -28.90
N ARG A 297 -47.59 3.97 -28.58
CA ARG A 297 -47.92 4.52 -27.25
C ARG A 297 -47.04 4.06 -26.07
N VAL A 298 -46.29 4.98 -25.47
CA VAL A 298 -46.63 5.64 -24.18
C VAL A 298 -45.59 6.73 -23.89
N SER A 299 -46.11 7.91 -23.55
CA SER A 299 -45.44 9.14 -23.14
C SER A 299 -44.70 9.02 -21.80
N GLY A 300 -43.49 9.58 -21.70
CA GLY A 300 -42.80 9.80 -20.43
C GLY A 300 -41.38 10.33 -20.62
N SER A 301 -41.22 11.65 -20.63
CA SER A 301 -40.01 12.43 -20.88
C SER A 301 -39.00 12.45 -19.73
N VAL A 302 -37.71 12.26 -20.00
CA VAL A 302 -36.53 12.93 -19.37
C VAL A 302 -35.30 12.72 -20.29
N PRO A 303 -34.20 13.49 -20.18
CA PRO A 303 -33.99 14.94 -20.34
C PRO A 303 -32.96 15.21 -21.46
N ASP A 304 -32.65 16.48 -21.75
CA ASP A 304 -31.24 16.93 -21.90
C ASP A 304 -31.24 18.43 -22.19
N ASP A 305 -30.58 19.21 -21.34
CA ASP A 305 -30.09 20.52 -21.75
C ASP A 305 -28.66 20.70 -21.24
N CYS A 306 -27.73 20.25 -22.08
CA CYS A 306 -26.36 20.73 -22.10
C CYS A 306 -26.35 22.13 -22.73
N THR A 307 -26.63 23.17 -21.95
CA THR A 307 -26.32 24.54 -22.40
C THR A 307 -24.87 24.87 -22.08
N THR A 308 -24.01 24.70 -23.08
CA THR A 308 -22.80 25.50 -23.22
C THR A 308 -23.19 26.96 -23.47
N ASN A 309 -22.74 27.87 -22.59
CA ASN A 309 -22.41 29.23 -23.00
C ASN A 309 -21.55 29.98 -21.95
N ARG A 310 -20.38 30.42 -22.46
CA ARG A 310 -19.39 31.38 -21.93
C ARG A 310 -18.40 30.90 -20.88
#